data_AF-A0A3N5R9I2-F1
#
_entry.id   AF-A0A3N5R9I2-F1
#
_cell.length_a   1.000
_cell.length_b   1.000
_cell.length_c   1.000
_cell.angle_alpha   90.00
_cell.angle_beta   90.00
_cell.angle_gamma   90.00
#
_symmetry.space_group_name_H-M   'P 1'
#
loop_
_entity.id
_entity.type
_entity.pdbx_description
1 polymer ?
#
loop_
_entity_poly.entity_id
_entity_poly.type
_entity_poly.pdbx_seq_one_letter_code
_entity_poly.pdbx_strand_id
1 'polypeptide(L)'
;MSELTEIRRVFEGLNTLYEIHLPKVHPKLIHDLMMRRRNEPDKDPFYLIEIFTKPEINSEEMRNYIITKTGMNPTIHDSGTHYAFNNKLTLEFLKELSDL
;
A
#
# COMPACT_ATOMS: atom_id res chain seq x y z
N MET A 1 34.71 -7.29 5.91
CA MET A 1 33.55 -6.52 6.42
C MET A 1 33.04 -7.19 7.67
N SER A 2 32.58 -6.44 8.67
CA SER A 2 31.92 -7.04 9.84
C SER A 2 30.51 -7.49 9.45
N GLU A 3 29.97 -8.49 10.16
CA GLU A 3 28.60 -8.98 9.97
C GLU A 3 27.57 -7.84 10.06
N LEU A 4 27.78 -6.90 10.99
CA LEU A 4 26.93 -5.71 11.16
C LEU A 4 26.98 -4.77 9.96
N THR A 5 28.14 -4.61 9.32
CA THR A 5 28.26 -3.81 8.08
C THR A 5 27.51 -4.47 6.94
N GLU A 6 27.58 -5.80 6.82
CA GLU A 6 26.87 -6.52 5.76
C GLU A 6 25.35 -6.42 5.92
N ILE A 7 24.83 -6.54 7.14
CA ILE A 7 23.39 -6.35 7.43
C ILE A 7 22.91 -4.97 6.98
N ARG A 8 23.66 -3.91 7.29
CA ARG A 8 23.31 -2.53 6.88
C ARG A 8 23.32 -2.37 5.37
N ARG A 9 24.36 -2.88 4.69
CA ARG A 9 24.49 -2.82 3.23
C ARG A 9 23.32 -3.50 2.52
N VAL A 10 22.94 -4.70 2.96
CA VAL A 10 21.82 -5.44 2.37
C VAL A 10 20.50 -4.74 2.64
N PHE A 11 20.29 -4.20 3.83
CA PHE A 11 19.09 -3.45 4.17
C PHE A 11 18.95 -2.17 3.33
N GLU A 12 20.03 -1.42 3.14
CA GLU A 12 20.04 -0.25 2.25
C GLU A 12 19.70 -0.64 0.82
N GLY A 13 20.29 -1.72 0.30
CA GLY A 13 19.97 -2.24 -1.04
C GLY A 13 18.50 -2.61 -1.19
N LEU A 14 17.91 -3.27 -0.18
CA LEU A 14 16.49 -3.59 -0.16
C LEU A 14 15.61 -2.34 -0.13
N ASN A 15 15.96 -1.35 0.69
CA ASN A 15 15.24 -0.09 0.77
C ASN A 15 15.28 0.68 -0.57
N THR A 16 16.43 0.70 -1.24
CA THR A 16 16.58 1.29 -2.58
C THR A 16 15.65 0.62 -3.59
N LEU A 17 15.50 -0.72 -3.55
CA LEU A 17 14.57 -1.42 -4.44
C LEU A 17 13.11 -1.01 -4.19
N TYR A 18 12.72 -0.79 -2.94
CA TYR A 18 11.39 -0.29 -2.61
C TYR A 18 11.13 1.08 -3.23
N GLU A 19 12.07 2.01 -3.09
CA GLU A 19 11.95 3.36 -3.64
C GLU A 19 11.93 3.38 -5.18
N ILE A 20 12.71 2.51 -5.82
CA ILE A 20 12.74 2.41 -7.30
C ILE A 20 11.42 1.86 -7.85
N HIS A 21 10.89 0.80 -7.24
CA HIS A 21 9.78 0.04 -7.82
C HIS A 21 8.40 0.48 -7.31
N LEU A 22 8.34 1.12 -6.14
CA LEU A 22 7.12 1.60 -5.49
C LEU A 22 7.30 3.04 -4.96
N PRO A 23 7.68 4.01 -5.81
CA PRO A 23 8.10 5.35 -5.39
C PRO A 23 7.04 6.16 -4.64
N LYS A 24 5.75 5.84 -4.82
CA LYS A 24 4.65 6.53 -4.12
C LYS A 24 4.22 5.83 -2.83
N VAL A 25 4.87 4.73 -2.46
CA VAL A 25 4.55 3.94 -1.28
C VAL A 25 5.67 4.08 -0.27
N HIS A 26 5.32 4.36 0.98
CA HIS A 26 6.32 4.51 2.03
C HIS A 26 7.07 3.17 2.28
N PRO A 27 8.42 3.12 2.24
CA PRO A 27 9.20 1.88 2.36
C PRO A 27 8.89 1.04 3.60
N LYS A 28 8.61 1.70 4.74
CA LYS A 28 8.15 1.05 5.98
C LYS A 28 6.92 0.17 5.80
N LEU A 29 5.93 0.60 4.99
CA LEU A 29 4.73 -0.20 4.73
C LEU A 29 5.06 -1.46 3.94
N ILE A 30 5.90 -1.32 2.91
CA ILE A 30 6.37 -2.44 2.09
C ILE A 30 7.11 -3.45 2.98
N HIS A 31 8.02 -2.96 3.85
CA HIS A 31 8.74 -3.81 4.78
C HIS A 31 7.82 -4.56 5.76
N ASP A 32 6.85 -3.87 6.36
CA ASP A 32 5.85 -4.49 7.25
C ASP A 32 5.05 -5.58 6.51
N LEU A 33 4.58 -5.30 5.29
CA LEU A 33 3.87 -6.27 4.46
C LEU A 33 4.71 -7.52 4.19
N MET A 34 5.98 -7.35 3.82
CA MET A 34 6.90 -8.46 3.56
C MET A 34 7.16 -9.29 4.82
N MET A 35 7.31 -8.64 5.98
CA MET A 35 7.50 -9.34 7.25
C MET A 35 6.26 -10.12 7.69
N ARG A 36 5.06 -9.57 7.48
CA ARG A 36 3.81 -10.28 7.77
C ARG A 36 3.63 -11.52 6.89
N ARG A 37 3.86 -11.40 5.58
CA ARG A 37 3.82 -12.55 4.67
C ARG A 37 4.90 -13.58 4.98
N ARG A 38 6.09 -13.16 5.43
CA ARG A 38 7.12 -14.11 5.88
C ARG A 38 6.65 -14.95 7.06
N ASN A 39 5.93 -14.34 8.00
CA ASN A 39 5.44 -15.02 9.21
C ASN A 39 4.16 -15.84 8.94
N GLU A 40 3.29 -15.39 8.04
CA GLU A 40 2.05 -16.06 7.65
C GLU A 40 1.93 -16.11 6.09
N PRO A 41 2.66 -17.02 5.41
CA PRO A 41 2.75 -17.03 3.94
C PRO A 41 1.42 -17.21 3.21
N ASP A 42 0.48 -17.95 3.82
CA ASP A 42 -0.81 -18.31 3.23
C ASP A 42 -1.90 -17.25 3.48
N LYS A 43 -1.57 -16.13 4.13
CA LYS A 43 -2.54 -15.10 4.49
C LYS A 43 -2.03 -13.72 4.11
N ASP A 44 -2.71 -13.11 3.15
CA ASP A 44 -2.50 -11.69 2.89
C ASP A 44 -3.08 -10.87 4.06
N PRO A 45 -2.26 -10.00 4.69
CA PRO A 45 -2.73 -9.16 5.78
C PRO A 45 -3.79 -8.17 5.32
N PHE A 46 -4.83 -8.00 6.16
CA PHE A 46 -5.80 -6.94 6.00
C PHE A 46 -5.28 -5.63 6.59
N TYR A 47 -5.49 -4.55 5.86
CA TYR A 47 -5.22 -3.19 6.29
C TYR A 47 -6.48 -2.35 6.16
N LEU A 48 -6.61 -1.36 7.04
CA LEU A 48 -7.45 -0.20 6.77
C LEU A 48 -6.72 0.67 5.76
N ILE A 49 -7.32 0.83 4.58
CA ILE A 49 -6.80 1.70 3.53
C ILE A 49 -7.60 3.00 3.58
N GLU A 50 -6.88 4.10 3.76
CA GLU A 50 -7.40 5.46 3.70
C GLU A 50 -6.88 6.13 2.43
N ILE A 51 -7.81 6.60 1.59
CA ILE A 51 -7.52 7.32 0.35
C ILE A 51 -8.05 8.74 0.50
N PHE A 52 -7.19 9.72 0.25
CA PHE A 52 -7.53 11.14 0.26
C PHE A 52 -7.44 11.69 -1.15
N THR A 53 -8.54 12.26 -1.64
CA THR A 53 -8.62 12.88 -2.97
C THR A 53 -8.74 14.39 -2.86
N LYS A 54 -8.40 15.10 -3.93
CA LYS A 54 -8.73 16.52 -4.01
C LYS A 54 -10.25 16.70 -4.19
N PRO A 55 -10.84 17.84 -3.78
CA PRO A 55 -12.28 18.08 -3.86
C PRO A 55 -12.87 18.04 -5.28
N GLU A 56 -12.04 18.22 -6.31
CA GLU A 56 -12.49 18.22 -7.71
C GLU A 56 -12.73 16.80 -8.26
N ILE A 57 -12.29 15.76 -7.54
CA ILE A 57 -12.53 14.37 -7.93
C ILE A 57 -13.98 14.00 -7.60
N ASN A 58 -14.71 13.49 -8.59
CA ASN A 58 -16.08 13.05 -8.40
C ASN A 58 -16.14 11.86 -7.42
N SER A 59 -16.92 12.01 -6.35
CA SER A 59 -16.93 11.03 -5.27
C SER A 59 -17.56 9.70 -5.65
N GLU A 60 -18.61 9.72 -6.48
CA GLU A 60 -19.25 8.50 -6.98
C GLU A 60 -18.34 7.74 -7.96
N GLU A 61 -17.62 8.46 -8.82
CA GLU A 61 -16.63 7.83 -9.71
C GLU A 61 -15.52 7.14 -8.92
N MET A 62 -14.98 7.81 -7.89
CA MET A 62 -13.95 7.23 -7.02
C MET A 62 -14.49 6.02 -6.24
N ARG A 63 -15.71 6.11 -5.70
CA ARG A 63 -16.37 5.00 -5.02
C ARG A 63 -16.51 3.79 -5.95
N ASN A 64 -17.00 4.00 -7.16
CA ASN A 64 -17.17 2.93 -8.15
C ASN A 64 -15.82 2.34 -8.58
N TYR A 65 -14.77 3.17 -8.70
CA TYR A 65 -13.41 2.70 -8.95
C TYR A 65 -12.92 1.77 -7.83
N ILE A 66 -13.05 2.17 -6.57
CA ILE A 66 -12.65 1.36 -5.41
C ILE A 66 -13.41 0.02 -5.40
N ILE A 67 -14.73 0.04 -5.59
CA ILE A 67 -15.54 -1.18 -5.62
C ILE A 67 -15.13 -2.10 -6.77
N THR A 68 -14.94 -1.54 -7.97
CA THR A 68 -14.56 -2.33 -9.16
C THR A 68 -13.20 -2.98 -8.98
N LYS A 69 -12.26 -2.27 -8.35
CA LYS A 69 -10.88 -2.75 -8.15
C LYS A 69 -10.72 -3.72 -6.99
N THR A 70 -11.46 -3.53 -5.91
CA THR A 70 -11.21 -4.23 -4.64
C THR A 70 -12.37 -5.13 -4.21
N GLY A 71 -13.56 -4.97 -4.80
CA GLY A 71 -14.79 -5.58 -4.32
C GLY A 71 -15.32 -4.98 -3.01
N MET A 72 -14.61 -3.99 -2.44
CA MET A 72 -14.95 -3.39 -1.15
C MET A 72 -15.75 -2.10 -1.34
N ASN A 73 -16.79 -1.92 -0.53
CA ASN A 73 -17.53 -0.68 -0.47
C ASN A 73 -16.91 0.25 0.58
N PRO A 74 -16.34 1.41 0.20
CA PRO A 74 -15.69 2.31 1.15
C PRO A 74 -16.70 3.08 1.99
N THR A 75 -16.30 3.38 3.23
CA THR A 75 -16.91 4.45 4.01
C THR A 75 -16.38 5.78 3.48
N ILE A 76 -17.27 6.75 3.29
CA ILE A 76 -16.94 8.04 2.70
C ILE A 76 -17.09 9.13 3.76
N HIS A 77 -16.05 9.94 3.92
CA HIS A 77 -15.92 11.04 4.86
C HIS A 77 -15.56 12.35 4.14
N ASP A 78 -15.44 13.44 4.90
CA ASP A 78 -14.90 14.72 4.44
C ASP A 78 -15.54 15.23 3.14
N SER A 79 -16.88 15.21 3.11
CA SER A 79 -17.69 15.65 1.96
C SER A 79 -17.34 14.96 0.63
N GLY A 80 -16.93 13.68 0.69
CA GLY A 80 -16.61 12.91 -0.50
C GLY A 80 -15.13 12.93 -0.91
N THR A 81 -14.23 13.29 0.01
CA THR A 81 -12.78 13.37 -0.28
C THR A 81 -11.92 12.37 0.47
N HIS A 82 -12.50 11.65 1.43
CA HIS A 82 -11.80 10.65 2.22
C HIS A 82 -12.56 9.32 2.18
N TYR A 83 -11.86 8.26 1.78
CA TYR A 83 -12.42 6.91 1.61
C TYR A 83 -11.67 5.94 2.51
N ALA A 84 -12.39 5.19 3.34
CA ALA A 84 -11.84 4.21 4.26
C ALA A 84 -12.46 2.82 4.04
N PHE A 85 -11.62 1.81 3.81
CA PHE A 85 -12.07 0.43 3.63
C PHE A 85 -11.03 -0.59 4.07
N ASN A 86 -11.50 -1.75 4.54
CA ASN A 86 -10.62 -2.88 4.84
C ASN A 86 -10.38 -3.68 3.58
N ASN A 87 -9.12 -3.87 3.19
CA ASN A 87 -8.76 -4.73 2.08
C ASN A 87 -7.50 -5.53 2.38
N LYS A 88 -7.34 -6.66 1.70
CA LYS A 88 -6.05 -7.35 1.64
C LYS A 88 -5.06 -6.45 0.91
N LEU A 89 -3.90 -6.23 1.53
CA LEU A 89 -2.83 -5.48 0.89
C LEU A 89 -1.85 -6.47 0.25
N THR A 90 -1.63 -6.34 -1.05
CA THR A 90 -0.61 -7.11 -1.78
C THR A 90 0.40 -6.16 -2.43
N LEU A 91 1.56 -6.68 -2.82
CA LEU A 91 2.55 -5.87 -3.53
C LEU A 91 2.03 -5.41 -4.90
N GLU A 92 1.23 -6.26 -5.56
CA GLU A 92 0.61 -5.96 -6.86
C GLU A 92 -0.36 -4.79 -6.71
N PHE A 93 -1.19 -4.78 -5.66
CA PHE A 93 -2.09 -3.67 -5.38
C PHE A 93 -1.33 -2.38 -5.06
N LEU A 94 -0.27 -2.45 -4.25
CA LEU A 94 0.61 -1.30 -3.99
C LEU A 94 1.28 -0.79 -5.27
N LYS A 95 1.64 -1.67 -6.20
CA LYS A 95 2.21 -1.29 -7.49
C LYS A 95 1.19 -0.56 -8.36
N GLU A 96 -0.04 -1.06 -8.45
CA GLU A 96 -1.12 -0.38 -9.17
C GLU A 96 -1.33 1.04 -8.63
N LEU A 97 -1.42 1.20 -7.29
CA LEU A 97 -1.56 2.51 -6.68
C LEU A 97 -0.35 3.42 -6.93
N SER A 98 0.86 2.88 -6.93
CA SER A 98 2.07 3.66 -7.21
C SER A 98 2.17 4.12 -8.67
N ASP A 99 1.53 3.41 -9.59
CA ASP A 99 1.58 3.72 -11.03
C ASP A 99 0.54 4.76 -11.46
N LEU A 100 -0.53 4.95 -10.67
CA LEU A 100 -1.54 6.01 -10.85
C LEU A 100 -0.97 7.40 -10.58
#